data_AF-A0A7J3UZ73-F1
#
_entry.id   AF-A0A7J3UZ73-F1
#
_cell.length_a   1.000
_cell.length_b   1.000
_cell.length_c   1.000
_cell.angle_alpha   90.00
_cell.angle_beta   90.00
_cell.angle_gamma   90.00
#
_symmetry.space_group_name_H-M   'P 1'
#
loop_
_entity.id
_entity.type
_entity.pdbx_description
1 polymer ?
#
loop_
_entity_poly.entity_id
_entity_poly.type
_entity_poly.pdbx_seq_one_letter_code
_entity_poly.pdbx_strand_id
1 'polypeptide(L)'
;MASGGGRASSDPFSDIAGQIIEKLGEIGTVVDYEELERWAESEGIGKYTLRMVLCDLVEKGEAVAPEGFCDDGCGIEPPKPKKIGVRKADPKDVERVKAYLTEYWSVGLLRLFDDMARAGVKDVNEALKEVIRLGHAELSRIGVVNAYPLRAAFKKG
;
A
#
# COMPACT_ATOMS: atom_id res chain seq x y z
N MET A 1 -2.18 -4.72 -38.78
CA MET A 1 -2.43 -5.63 -37.64
C MET A 1 -2.72 -4.77 -36.43
N ALA A 2 -3.93 -4.86 -35.90
CA ALA A 2 -4.39 -4.02 -34.80
C ALA A 2 -3.81 -4.54 -33.48
N SER A 3 -2.92 -3.76 -32.87
CA SER A 3 -2.55 -3.97 -31.47
C SER A 3 -3.59 -3.27 -30.60
N GLY A 4 -4.68 -3.99 -30.33
CA GLY A 4 -5.61 -3.63 -29.27
C GLY A 4 -4.91 -3.77 -27.93
N GLY A 5 -4.23 -2.72 -27.49
CA GLY A 5 -3.82 -2.56 -26.10
C GLY A 5 -5.09 -2.41 -25.28
N GLY A 6 -5.56 -3.51 -24.70
CA GLY A 6 -6.61 -3.46 -23.69
C GLY A 6 -6.14 -2.55 -22.56
N ARG A 7 -6.70 -1.35 -22.49
CA ARG A 7 -6.78 -0.64 -21.22
C ARG A 7 -7.41 -1.64 -20.26
N ALA A 8 -6.72 -1.97 -19.17
CA ALA A 8 -7.39 -2.55 -18.02
C ALA A 8 -8.62 -1.68 -17.78
N SER A 9 -9.81 -2.26 -17.92
CA SER A 9 -11.02 -1.62 -17.43
C SER A 9 -10.75 -1.38 -15.95
N SER A 10 -10.46 -0.14 -15.52
CA SER A 10 -10.47 0.13 -14.10
C SER A 10 -11.90 -0.15 -13.67
N ASP A 11 -12.06 -1.19 -12.86
CA ASP A 11 -13.35 -1.43 -12.27
C ASP A 11 -13.64 -0.25 -11.33
N PRO A 12 -14.88 0.24 -11.26
CA PRO A 12 -15.21 1.39 -10.43
C PRO A 12 -14.83 1.23 -8.95
N PHE A 13 -14.69 0.00 -8.46
CA PHE A 13 -14.25 -0.27 -7.08
C PHE A 13 -12.76 0.00 -6.91
N SER A 14 -11.90 -0.40 -7.86
CA SER A 14 -10.47 -0.07 -7.85
C SER A 14 -10.21 1.43 -7.92
N ASP A 15 -11.03 2.19 -8.67
CA ASP A 15 -10.89 3.65 -8.72
C ASP A 15 -11.25 4.31 -7.39
N ILE A 16 -12.29 3.82 -6.70
CA ILE A 16 -12.66 4.28 -5.35
C ILE A 16 -11.58 3.89 -4.33
N ALA A 17 -11.05 2.67 -4.42
CA ALA A 17 -9.97 2.20 -3.55
C ALA A 17 -8.71 3.07 -3.68
N GLY A 18 -8.33 3.41 -4.93
CA GLY A 18 -7.23 4.33 -5.21
C GLY A 18 -7.42 5.70 -4.57
N GLN A 19 -8.62 6.30 -4.74
CA GLN A 19 -8.97 7.58 -4.14
C GLN A 19 -8.90 7.54 -2.60
N ILE A 20 -9.39 6.47 -1.98
CA ILE A 20 -9.33 6.29 -0.52
C ILE A 20 -7.88 6.21 -0.04
N ILE A 21 -7.03 5.40 -0.68
CA ILE A 21 -5.62 5.27 -0.30
C ILE A 21 -4.87 6.58 -0.48
N GLU A 22 -5.09 7.30 -1.59
CA GLU A 22 -4.52 8.62 -1.81
C GLU A 22 -4.95 9.58 -0.70
N LYS A 23 -6.25 9.59 -0.36
CA LYS A 23 -6.77 10.45 0.70
C LYS A 23 -6.17 10.15 2.08
N LEU A 24 -6.06 8.88 2.43
CA LEU A 24 -5.40 8.44 3.66
C LEU A 24 -3.91 8.84 3.67
N GLY A 25 -3.27 8.89 2.50
CA GLY A 25 -1.92 9.44 2.36
C GLY A 25 -1.83 10.95 2.65
N GLU A 26 -2.83 11.73 2.27
CA GLU A 26 -2.89 13.19 2.44
C GLU A 26 -3.21 13.63 3.87
N ILE A 27 -4.26 13.06 4.49
CA ILE A 27 -4.75 13.50 5.80
C ILE A 27 -3.75 13.15 6.90
N GLY A 28 -3.23 11.93 6.86
CA GLY A 28 -2.34 11.40 7.89
C GLY A 28 -2.38 9.88 7.96
N THR A 29 -1.35 9.28 8.56
CA THR A 29 -1.14 7.82 8.55
C THR A 29 -2.32 7.01 9.12
N VAL A 30 -3.07 7.58 10.07
CA VAL A 30 -4.27 6.99 10.66
C VAL A 30 -5.30 8.11 10.84
N VAL A 31 -6.53 7.88 10.40
CA VAL A 31 -7.65 8.81 10.48
C VAL A 31 -8.85 8.16 11.16
N ASP A 32 -9.68 8.97 11.81
CA ASP A 32 -10.97 8.53 12.32
C ASP A 32 -11.93 8.23 11.16
N TYR A 33 -12.69 7.13 11.26
CA TYR A 33 -13.63 6.76 10.19
C TYR A 33 -14.64 7.87 9.90
N GLU A 34 -15.09 8.60 10.93
CA GLU A 34 -16.05 9.70 10.74
C GLU A 34 -15.47 10.84 9.91
N GLU A 35 -14.16 11.08 9.99
CA GLU A 35 -13.49 12.07 9.15
C GLU A 35 -13.42 11.61 7.70
N LEU A 36 -13.03 10.35 7.48
CA LEU A 36 -13.00 9.76 6.15
C LEU A 36 -14.41 9.66 5.54
N GLU A 37 -15.44 9.35 6.32
CA GLU A 37 -16.83 9.27 5.88
C GLU A 37 -17.34 10.63 5.40
N ARG A 38 -17.05 11.71 6.13
CA ARG A 38 -17.39 13.08 5.69
C ARG A 38 -16.74 13.45 4.36
N TRP A 39 -15.46 13.06 4.17
CA TRP A 39 -14.80 13.26 2.88
C TRP A 39 -15.44 12.41 1.79
N ALA A 40 -15.67 11.12 2.04
CA ALA A 40 -16.28 10.20 1.08
C ALA A 40 -17.65 10.70 0.60
N GLU A 41 -18.48 11.20 1.51
CA GLU A 41 -19.77 11.81 1.16
C GLU A 41 -19.62 13.04 0.25
N SER A 42 -18.61 13.89 0.49
CA SER A 42 -18.34 15.05 -0.36
C SER A 42 -17.87 14.67 -1.78
N GLU A 43 -17.25 13.51 -1.93
CA GLU A 43 -16.85 12.93 -3.24
C GLU A 43 -17.97 12.06 -3.87
N GLY A 44 -19.15 11.97 -3.24
CA GLY A 44 -20.27 11.17 -3.73
C GLY A 44 -20.12 9.66 -3.51
N ILE A 45 -19.22 9.23 -2.63
CA ILE A 45 -19.01 7.83 -2.25
C ILE A 45 -19.96 7.48 -1.10
N GLY A 46 -20.91 6.58 -1.36
CA GLY A 46 -21.86 6.14 -0.34
C GLY A 46 -21.20 5.37 0.80
N LYS A 47 -21.71 5.55 2.04
CA LYS A 47 -21.22 4.89 3.26
C LYS A 47 -21.03 3.37 3.14
N TYR A 48 -21.93 2.68 2.45
CA TYR A 48 -21.84 1.22 2.26
C TYR A 48 -20.64 0.86 1.38
N THR A 49 -20.49 1.57 0.25
CA THR A 49 -19.35 1.40 -0.67
C THR A 49 -18.04 1.71 0.03
N LEU A 50 -17.99 2.79 0.82
CA LEU A 50 -16.82 3.12 1.64
C LEU A 50 -16.44 1.94 2.55
N ARG A 51 -17.38 1.43 3.36
CA ARG A 51 -17.10 0.32 4.27
C ARG A 51 -16.67 -0.95 3.53
N MET A 52 -17.35 -1.30 2.43
CA MET A 52 -16.98 -2.45 1.60
C MET A 52 -15.54 -2.36 1.09
N VAL A 53 -15.16 -1.19 0.55
CA VAL A 53 -13.81 -0.97 0.03
C VAL A 53 -12.78 -0.95 1.17
N LEU A 54 -13.12 -0.37 2.33
CA LEU A 54 -12.22 -0.39 3.49
C LEU A 54 -12.00 -1.81 4.02
N CYS A 55 -13.04 -2.63 4.10
CA CYS A 55 -12.91 -4.04 4.47
C CYS A 55 -12.02 -4.79 3.49
N ASP A 56 -12.25 -4.63 2.19
CA ASP A 56 -11.44 -5.25 1.13
C ASP A 56 -9.97 -4.79 1.19
N LEU A 57 -9.70 -3.50 1.40
CA LEU A 57 -8.35 -2.96 1.57
C LEU A 57 -7.65 -3.51 2.83
N VAL A 58 -8.38 -3.69 3.93
CA VAL A 58 -7.84 -4.29 5.16
C VAL A 58 -7.57 -5.79 4.96
N GLU A 59 -8.47 -6.51 4.32
CA GLU A 59 -8.30 -7.93 3.98
C GLU A 59 -7.10 -8.16 3.05
N LYS A 60 -6.91 -7.28 2.06
CA LYS A 60 -5.73 -7.28 1.17
C LYS A 60 -4.45 -6.78 1.86
N GLY A 61 -4.57 -6.20 3.05
CA GLY A 61 -3.46 -5.65 3.82
C GLY A 61 -2.88 -4.35 3.24
N GLU A 62 -3.65 -3.62 2.43
CA GLU A 62 -3.31 -2.30 1.90
C GLU A 62 -3.69 -1.18 2.88
N ALA A 63 -4.70 -1.43 3.72
CA ALA A 63 -5.09 -0.58 4.84
C ALA A 63 -5.01 -1.34 6.17
N VAL A 64 -5.02 -0.60 7.27
CA VAL A 64 -5.04 -1.14 8.64
C VAL A 64 -6.13 -0.47 9.47
N ALA A 65 -6.84 -1.26 10.28
CA ALA A 65 -7.79 -0.77 11.27
C ALA A 65 -7.21 -0.95 12.69
N PRO A 66 -6.35 -0.04 13.18
CA PRO A 66 -5.55 -0.26 14.38
C PRO A 66 -6.39 -0.37 15.67
N GLU A 67 -7.57 0.23 15.69
CA GLU A 67 -8.51 0.16 16.82
C GLU A 67 -9.63 -0.86 16.58
N GLY A 68 -9.49 -1.65 15.52
CA GLY A 68 -10.49 -2.63 15.09
C GLY A 68 -11.77 -1.99 14.56
N PHE A 69 -12.82 -2.81 14.58
CA PHE A 69 -14.13 -2.46 14.08
C PHE A 69 -15.10 -2.22 15.25
N CYS A 70 -16.14 -1.43 15.01
CA CYS A 70 -17.28 -1.35 15.90
C CYS A 70 -18.00 -2.70 15.91
N ASP A 71 -18.41 -3.14 17.10
CA ASP A 71 -19.34 -4.26 17.23
C ASP A 71 -20.76 -3.69 17.27
N ASP A 72 -21.42 -3.72 16.13
CA ASP A 72 -22.81 -3.30 15.94
C ASP A 72 -23.80 -4.47 16.06
N GLY A 73 -23.34 -5.68 16.42
CA GLY A 73 -24.19 -6.83 16.72
C GLY A 73 -25.04 -7.35 15.54
N CYS A 74 -24.86 -6.81 14.34
CA CYS A 74 -25.68 -7.09 13.17
C CYS A 74 -24.79 -7.57 12.01
N GLY A 75 -24.74 -8.89 11.78
CA GLY A 75 -23.87 -9.50 10.76
C GLY A 75 -24.28 -9.29 9.30
N ILE A 76 -25.09 -8.27 9.00
CA ILE A 76 -25.61 -7.98 7.65
C ILE A 76 -24.87 -6.79 7.02
N GLU A 77 -24.46 -5.80 7.83
CA GLU A 77 -23.68 -4.65 7.32
C GLU A 77 -22.18 -4.95 7.36
N PRO A 78 -21.40 -4.40 6.42
CA PRO A 78 -19.94 -4.44 6.49
C PRO A 78 -19.49 -3.72 7.77
N PRO A 79 -18.54 -4.30 8.52
CA PRO A 79 -18.16 -3.77 9.81
C PRO A 79 -17.56 -2.37 9.66
N LYS A 80 -17.98 -1.44 10.52
CA LYS A 80 -17.47 -0.07 10.53
C LYS A 80 -16.11 -0.01 11.26
N PRO A 81 -14.99 0.34 10.60
CA PRO A 81 -13.73 0.54 11.31
C PRO A 81 -13.84 1.77 12.22
N LYS A 82 -13.16 1.75 13.37
CA LYS A 82 -13.09 2.93 14.26
C LYS A 82 -12.12 3.96 13.69
N LYS A 83 -10.92 3.47 13.39
CA LYS A 83 -9.85 4.21 12.71
C LYS A 83 -9.33 3.39 11.56
N ILE A 84 -8.84 4.08 10.55
CA ILE A 84 -8.29 3.48 9.35
C ILE A 84 -7.00 4.20 8.97
N GLY A 85 -6.01 3.45 8.50
CA GLY A 85 -4.74 4.01 8.05
C GLY A 85 -4.21 3.26 6.85
N VAL A 86 -3.28 3.89 6.12
CA VAL A 86 -2.50 3.17 5.10
C VAL A 86 -1.50 2.29 5.80
N ARG A 87 -1.37 1.03 5.38
CA ARG A 87 -0.27 0.21 5.86
C ARG A 87 1.04 0.79 5.34
N LYS A 88 1.90 1.24 6.24
CA LYS A 88 3.23 1.74 5.90
C LYS A 88 4.29 0.87 6.57
N ALA A 89 5.39 0.69 5.85
CA ALA A 89 6.59 0.09 6.40
C ALA A 89 7.17 0.95 7.52
N ASP A 90 7.76 0.31 8.52
CA ASP A 90 8.60 1.02 9.49
C ASP A 90 9.80 1.63 8.75
N PRO A 91 10.12 2.92 8.95
CA PRO A 91 11.27 3.56 8.31
C PRO A 91 12.58 2.80 8.51
N LYS A 92 12.78 2.13 9.66
CA LYS A 92 13.96 1.31 9.92
C LYS A 92 14.01 0.07 9.05
N ASP A 93 12.86 -0.53 8.78
CA ASP A 93 12.73 -1.69 7.91
C ASP A 93 12.98 -1.29 6.45
N VAL A 94 12.49 -0.13 6.02
CA VAL A 94 12.80 0.46 4.71
C VAL A 94 14.31 0.68 4.55
N GLU A 95 14.96 1.29 5.54
CA GLU A 95 16.42 1.54 5.50
C GLU A 95 17.23 0.24 5.49
N ARG A 96 16.79 -0.81 6.21
CA ARG A 96 17.43 -2.13 6.15
C ARG A 96 17.33 -2.75 4.77
N VAL A 97 16.15 -2.72 4.15
CA VAL A 97 15.96 -3.24 2.78
C VAL A 97 16.82 -2.45 1.80
N LYS A 98 16.88 -1.11 1.91
CA LYS A 98 17.77 -0.29 1.08
C LYS A 98 19.25 -0.64 1.27
N ALA A 99 19.71 -0.78 2.51
CA ALA A 99 21.09 -1.13 2.82
C ALA A 99 21.45 -2.50 2.24
N TYR A 100 20.57 -3.49 2.41
CA TYR A 100 20.74 -4.81 1.81
C TYR A 100 20.83 -4.74 0.29
N LEU A 101 19.92 -4.03 -0.38
CA LEU A 101 19.92 -3.90 -1.84
C LEU A 101 21.12 -3.09 -2.37
N THR A 102 21.70 -2.21 -1.55
CA THR A 102 22.95 -1.51 -1.88
C THR A 102 24.14 -2.47 -1.90
N GLU A 103 24.17 -3.45 -0.98
CA GLU A 103 25.20 -4.49 -0.94
C GLU A 103 24.94 -5.59 -1.99
N TYR A 104 23.69 -5.97 -2.18
CA TYR A 104 23.22 -7.02 -3.08
C TYR A 104 22.34 -6.42 -4.17
N TRP A 105 23.00 -5.87 -5.20
CA TRP A 105 22.39 -5.14 -6.31
C TRP A 105 21.25 -5.85 -7.05
N SER A 106 21.29 -7.18 -7.08
CA SER A 106 20.26 -7.99 -7.73
C SER A 106 20.05 -9.26 -6.92
N VAL A 107 18.81 -9.46 -6.46
CA VAL A 107 18.47 -10.56 -5.55
C VAL A 107 17.13 -11.16 -5.92
N GLY A 108 17.02 -12.49 -5.86
CA GLY A 108 15.74 -13.17 -6.00
C GLY A 108 14.81 -12.82 -4.84
N LEU A 109 13.52 -12.60 -5.12
CA LEU A 109 12.53 -12.15 -4.15
C LEU A 109 12.47 -13.07 -2.92
N LEU A 110 12.47 -14.39 -3.12
CA LEU A 110 12.44 -15.34 -2.02
C LEU A 110 13.63 -15.20 -1.07
N ARG A 111 14.83 -14.97 -1.63
CA ARG A 111 16.04 -14.80 -0.83
C ARG A 111 16.01 -13.48 -0.06
N LEU A 112 15.58 -12.39 -0.70
CA LEU A 112 15.40 -11.11 -0.03
C LEU A 112 14.46 -11.26 1.17
N PHE A 113 13.33 -11.94 1.00
CA PHE A 113 12.37 -12.17 2.08
C PHE A 113 12.96 -12.99 3.23
N ASP A 114 13.67 -14.09 2.94
CA ASP A 114 14.32 -14.91 3.98
C ASP A 114 15.42 -14.12 4.73
N ASP A 115 16.28 -13.40 4.01
CA ASP A 115 17.37 -12.62 4.60
C ASP A 115 16.83 -11.47 5.46
N MET A 116 15.78 -10.76 5.01
CA MET A 116 15.16 -9.67 5.76
C MET A 116 14.39 -10.16 6.98
N ALA A 117 13.68 -11.29 6.87
CA ALA A 117 13.01 -11.90 8.03
C ALA A 117 14.03 -12.30 9.11
N ARG A 118 15.18 -12.88 8.72
CA ARG A 118 16.29 -13.20 9.64
C ARG A 118 16.95 -11.95 10.23
N ALA A 119 16.97 -10.85 9.49
CA ALA A 119 17.43 -9.55 9.97
C ALA A 119 16.44 -8.82 10.89
N GLY A 120 15.26 -9.42 11.15
CA GLY A 120 14.23 -8.87 12.04
C GLY A 120 13.39 -7.76 11.42
N VAL A 121 13.36 -7.68 10.08
CA VAL A 121 12.42 -6.82 9.35
C VAL A 121 11.03 -7.45 9.47
N LYS A 122 10.08 -6.70 10.02
CA LYS A 122 8.74 -7.25 10.33
C LYS A 122 7.84 -7.27 9.09
N ASP A 123 7.98 -6.27 8.23
CA ASP A 123 7.11 -6.11 7.07
C ASP A 123 7.94 -5.87 5.79
N VAL A 124 8.58 -6.95 5.32
CA VAL A 124 9.48 -6.91 4.16
C VAL A 124 8.74 -6.43 2.91
N ASN A 125 7.48 -6.82 2.74
CA ASN A 125 6.69 -6.48 1.56
C ASN A 125 6.45 -4.97 1.49
N GLU A 126 5.97 -4.37 2.57
CA GLU A 126 5.76 -2.92 2.61
C GLU A 126 7.08 -2.16 2.51
N ALA A 127 8.13 -2.64 3.17
CA ALA A 127 9.44 -2.01 3.09
C ALA A 127 9.96 -1.99 1.65
N LEU A 128 9.85 -3.13 0.93
CA LEU A 128 10.24 -3.25 -0.46
C LEU A 128 9.39 -2.37 -1.39
N LYS A 129 8.06 -2.34 -1.22
CA LYS A 129 7.17 -1.43 -1.97
C LYS A 129 7.62 0.02 -1.81
N GLU A 130 7.96 0.43 -0.60
CA GLU A 130 8.44 1.78 -0.32
C GLU A 130 9.81 2.05 -0.99
N VAL A 131 10.75 1.10 -0.94
CA VAL A 131 12.04 1.22 -1.66
C VAL A 131 11.83 1.40 -3.17
N ILE A 132 10.92 0.63 -3.77
CA ILE A 132 10.58 0.72 -5.19
C ILE A 132 9.91 2.06 -5.50
N ARG A 133 8.95 2.49 -4.66
CA ARG A 133 8.26 3.78 -4.80
C ARG A 133 9.22 4.96 -4.75
N LEU A 134 10.25 4.87 -3.90
CA LEU A 134 11.32 5.85 -3.81
C LEU A 134 12.31 5.81 -5.00
N GLY A 135 12.17 4.84 -5.91
CA GLY A 135 13.01 4.69 -7.10
C GLY A 135 14.39 4.08 -6.82
N HIS A 136 14.57 3.45 -5.66
CA HIS A 136 15.83 2.79 -5.29
C HIS A 136 15.90 1.34 -5.76
N ALA A 137 14.78 0.76 -6.16
CA ALA A 137 14.72 -0.60 -6.67
C ALA A 137 13.59 -0.78 -7.70
N GLU A 138 13.63 -1.88 -8.43
CA GLU A 138 12.52 -2.39 -9.24
C GLU A 138 12.34 -3.89 -9.05
N LEU A 139 11.12 -4.37 -9.23
CA LEU A 139 10.80 -5.80 -9.28
C LEU A 139 10.60 -6.22 -10.73
N SER A 140 11.46 -7.12 -11.20
CA SER A 140 11.31 -7.74 -12.53
C SER A 140 10.16 -8.75 -12.55
N ARG A 141 9.65 -9.03 -13.76
CA ARG A 141 8.57 -10.02 -13.98
C ARG A 141 8.91 -11.45 -13.53
N ILE A 142 10.20 -11.76 -13.41
CA ILE A 142 10.70 -13.08 -12.99
C ILE A 142 10.96 -13.16 -11.47
N GLY A 143 10.54 -12.14 -10.70
CA GLY A 143 10.70 -12.15 -9.25
C GLY A 143 12.12 -11.85 -8.78
N VAL A 144 12.87 -11.04 -9.53
CA VAL A 144 14.18 -10.52 -9.11
C VAL A 144 14.04 -9.03 -8.80
N VAL A 145 14.54 -8.62 -7.64
CA VAL A 145 14.63 -7.22 -7.21
C VAL A 145 15.99 -6.68 -7.63
N ASN A 146 15.99 -5.63 -8.44
CA ASN A 146 17.19 -4.92 -8.85
C ASN A 146 17.26 -3.59 -8.12
N ALA A 147 18.38 -3.31 -7.46
CA ALA A 147 18.68 -2.00 -6.93
C ALA A 147 19.09 -1.07 -8.07
N TYR A 148 18.74 0.20 -7.94
CA TYR A 148 19.34 1.27 -8.70
C TYR A 148 20.40 1.96 -7.85
N PRO A 149 21.44 2.55 -8.45
CA PRO A 149 22.31 3.42 -7.68
C PRO A 149 21.39 4.52 -7.15
N LEU A 150 21.62 4.96 -5.90
CA LEU A 150 21.06 6.24 -5.43
C LEU A 150 21.48 7.29 -6.46
N ARG A 151 20.63 7.51 -7.46
CA ARG A 151 20.79 8.61 -8.39
C ARG A 151 20.53 9.81 -7.52
N ALA A 152 21.60 10.42 -7.02
CA ALA A 152 21.59 11.81 -6.63
C ALA A 152 20.76 12.53 -7.67
N ALA A 153 19.64 13.10 -7.22
CA ALA A 153 18.56 13.62 -8.04
C ALA A 153 19.08 14.12 -9.39
N PHE A 154 18.70 13.45 -10.49
CA PHE A 154 18.75 14.10 -11.78
C PHE A 154 17.74 15.26 -11.68
N LYS A 155 18.23 16.43 -11.24
CA LYS A 155 17.60 17.71 -11.53
C LYS A 155 17.38 17.71 -13.04
N LYS A 156 16.12 17.62 -13.46
CA LYS A 156 15.73 18.04 -14.80
C LYS A 156 16.12 19.51 -14.92
N GLY A 157 17.19 19.78 -15.66
CA GLY A 157 17.40 21.05 -16.35
C GLY A 157 16.57 21.07 -17.63
#